data_AF-A0A939UG60-F1
#
_entry.id   AF-A0A939UG60-F1
#
_cell.length_a   1.000
_cell.length_b   1.000
_cell.length_c   1.000
_cell.angle_alpha   90.00
_cell.angle_beta   90.00
_cell.angle_gamma   90.00
#
_symmetry.space_group_name_H-M   'P 1'
#
loop_
_entity.id
_entity.type
_entity.pdbx_description
1 polymer ?
#
loop_
_entity_poly.entity_id
_entity_poly.type
_entity_poly.pdbx_seq_one_letter_code
_entity_poly.pdbx_strand_id
1 'polypeptide(L)' 'MEFEKLLKELQEIVDKLDDPKTGLDEGLVLFDRGIAVSRECLKVLNETRGKVELLKKELESLSLTPFDVESNN' A
#
# COMPACT_ATOMS: atom_id res chain seq x y z
N MET A 1 -2.49 -9.02 -6.16
CA MET A 1 -3.72 -9.77 -5.82
C MET A 1 -4.49 -9.20 -4.64
N GLU A 2 -3.94 -9.12 -3.41
CA GLU A 2 -4.71 -8.59 -2.26
C GLU A 2 -5.04 -7.09 -2.38
N PHE A 3 -4.04 -6.26 -2.68
CA PHE A 3 -4.25 -4.83 -2.94
C PHE A 3 -5.24 -4.58 -4.08
N GLU A 4 -5.12 -5.31 -5.19
CA GLU A 4 -6.02 -5.17 -6.35
C GLU A 4 -7.47 -5.55 -6.00
N LYS A 5 -7.68 -6.53 -5.11
CA LYS A 5 -9.01 -6.89 -4.62
C LYS A 5 -9.60 -5.78 -3.77
N LEU A 6 -8.83 -5.23 -2.83
CA LEU A 6 -9.27 -4.11 -1.98
C LEU A 6 -9.58 -2.87 -2.82
N LEU A 7 -8.72 -2.58 -3.81
CA LEU A 7 -8.93 -1.46 -4.73
C LEU A 7 -10.19 -1.65 -5.58
N LYS A 8 -10.43 -2.86 -6.08
CA LYS A 8 -11.64 -3.18 -6.83
C LYS A 8 -12.89 -3.04 -5.96
N GLU A 9 -12.86 -3.54 -4.73
CA GLU A 9 -13.97 -3.38 -3.79
C GLU A 9 -14.26 -1.89 -3.50
N LEU A 10 -13.21 -1.09 -3.31
CA LEU A 10 -13.36 0.35 -3.10
C LEU A 10 -14.02 1.03 -4.31
N GLN A 11 -13.62 0.65 -5.53
CA GLN A 11 -14.25 1.16 -6.75
C GLN A 11 -15.73 0.80 -6.81
N GLU A 12 -16.09 -0.45 -6.51
CA GLU A 12 -17.50 -0.89 -6.49
C GLU A 12 -18.33 -0.14 -5.43
N ILE A 13 -17.73 0.22 -4.29
CA ILE A 13 -18.38 1.04 -3.26
C ILE A 13 -18.63 2.46 -3.77
N VAL A 14 -17.63 3.08 -4.43
CA VAL A 14 -17.77 4.42 -5.02
C VAL A 14 -18.86 4.42 -6.09
N ASP A 15 -18.84 3.43 -6.99
CA ASP A 15 -19.82 3.31 -8.08
C ASP A 15 -21.25 3.19 -7.51
N LYS A 16 -21.43 2.48 -6.39
CA LYS A 16 -22.74 2.39 -5.71
C LYS A 16 -23.12 3.69 -4.99
N LEU A 17 -22.18 4.37 -4.35
CA LEU A 17 -22.45 5.65 -3.69
C LEU A 17 -22.87 6.73 -4.68
N ASP A 18 -22.36 6.67 -5.92
CA ASP A 18 -22.71 7.58 -7.01
C ASP A 18 -24.04 7.20 -7.71
N ASP A 19 -24.61 6.02 -7.46
CA ASP A 19 -25.91 5.62 -8.02
C ASP A 19 -27.04 6.43 -7.35
N PRO A 20 -27.84 7.20 -8.12
CA PRO A 20 -28.98 7.95 -7.59
C PRO A 20 -30.05 7.10 -6.89
N LYS A 21 -30.04 5.77 -7.08
CA LYS A 21 -30.95 4.83 -6.42
C LYS A 21 -30.50 4.44 -5.02
N THR A 22 -29.25 4.75 -4.64
CA THR A 22 -28.73 4.44 -3.32
C THR A 22 -29.42 5.30 -2.27
N GLY A 23 -30.16 4.62 -1.39
CA GLY A 23 -30.85 5.28 -0.28
C GLY A 23 -29.88 5.78 0.78
N LEU A 24 -30.33 6.71 1.64
CA LEU A 24 -29.51 7.32 2.69
C LEU A 24 -28.89 6.27 3.63
N ASP A 25 -29.70 5.32 4.12
CA ASP A 25 -29.25 4.30 5.06
C ASP A 25 -28.22 3.35 4.43
N GLU A 26 -28.44 2.95 3.17
CA GLU A 26 -27.49 2.15 2.40
C GLU A 26 -26.20 2.92 2.13
N GLY A 27 -26.31 4.21 1.78
CA GLY A 27 -25.17 5.09 1.59
C GLY A 27 -24.30 5.23 2.84
N LEU A 28 -24.89 5.30 4.04
CA LEU A 28 -24.14 5.33 5.30
C LEU A 28 -23.34 4.04 5.52
N VAL A 29 -23.95 2.88 5.24
CA VAL A 29 -23.26 1.58 5.35
C VAL A 29 -22.13 1.45 4.33
N LEU A 30 -22.38 1.86 3.08
CA LEU A 30 -21.38 1.86 2.01
C LEU A 30 -20.22 2.82 2.34
N PHE A 31 -20.51 3.98 2.91
CA PHE A 31 -19.49 4.95 3.31
C PHE A 31 -18.57 4.39 4.40
N ASP A 32 -19.14 3.82 5.48
CA ASP A 32 -18.35 3.21 6.54
C ASP A 32 -17.48 2.06 6.01
N ARG A 33 -18.05 1.22 5.14
CA ARG A 33 -17.28 0.18 4.44
C ARG A 33 -16.16 0.77 3.57
N GLY A 34 -16.43 1.84 2.83
CA GLY A 34 -15.45 2.53 2.00
C GLY A 34 -14.27 3.06 2.80
N ILE A 35 -14.52 3.62 3.99
CA ILE A 35 -13.46 4.05 4.92
C ILE A 35 -12.64 2.86 5.39
N ALA A 36 -13.28 1.76 5.77
CA ALA A 36 -12.57 0.55 6.20
C ALA A 36 -11.66 -0.02 5.10
N VAL A 37 -12.18 -0.19 3.88
CA VAL A 37 -11.41 -0.70 2.73
C VAL A 37 -10.25 0.25 2.38
N SER A 38 -10.49 1.57 2.42
CA SER A 38 -9.45 2.58 2.18
C SER A 38 -8.30 2.48 3.18
N ARG A 39 -8.59 2.22 4.46
CA ARG A 39 -7.56 2.02 5.49
C ARG A 39 -6.72 0.77 5.23
N GLU A 40 -7.34 -0.33 4.82
CA GLU A 40 -6.62 -1.55 4.46
C GLU A 40 -5.73 -1.34 3.22
N CYS A 41 -6.20 -0.63 2.20
CA CYS A 41 -5.37 -0.24 1.06
C CYS A 41 -4.11 0.52 1.50
N LEU A 42 -4.27 1.52 2.38
CA LEU A 42 -3.15 2.30 2.91
C LEU A 42 -2.17 1.44 3.71
N LYS A 43 -2.67 0.48 4.48
CA LYS A 43 -1.85 -0.46 5.25
C LYS A 43 -0.97 -1.31 4.33
N VAL A 44 -1.54 -1.91 3.29
CA VAL A 44 -0.78 -2.73 2.32
C VAL A 44 0.30 -1.90 1.62
N LEU A 45 -0.02 -0.65 1.24
CA LEU A 45 0.95 0.26 0.63
C LEU A 45 2.09 0.62 1.59
N ASN A 46 1.79 0.89 2.86
CA ASN A 46 2.78 1.22 3.87
C ASN A 46 3.70 0.04 4.19
N GLU A 47 3.14 -1.16 4.32
CA GLU A 47 3.92 -2.38 4.53
C GLU A 47 4.86 -2.65 3.34
N THR A 48 4.36 -2.48 2.12
CA THR A 48 5.16 -2.65 0.90
C THR A 48 6.28 -1.61 0.84
N ARG A 49 5.98 -0.34 1.14
CA ARG A 49 7.00 0.72 1.20
C ARG A 49 8.06 0.41 2.25
N GLY A 50 7.66 -0.04 3.45
CA GLY A 50 8.59 -0.41 4.52
C GLY A 50 9.55 -1.51 4.09
N LYS A 51 9.05 -2.55 3.41
CA LYS A 51 9.89 -3.63 2.86
C LYS A 51 10.90 -3.12 1.83
N VAL A 52 10.47 -2.24 0.92
CA VAL A 52 11.35 -1.64 -0.09
C VAL A 52 12.47 -0.82 0.57
N GLU A 53 12.14 -0.01 1.57
CA GLU A 53 13.14 0.80 2.28
C GLU A 53 14.15 -0.05 3.07
N LEU A 54 13.72 -1.17 3.66
CA LEU A 54 14.65 -2.12 4.29
C LEU A 54 15.62 -2.74 3.28
N LEU A 55 15.09 -3.21 2.14
CA LEU A 55 15.92 -3.81 1.08
C LEU A 55 16.94 -2.82 0.50
N LYS A 56 16.56 -1.54 0.37
CA LYS A 56 17.50 -0.48 -0.05
C LYS A 56 18.67 -0.33 0.94
N LYS A 57 18.38 -0.27 2.25
CA LYS A 57 19.41 -0.17 3.29
C LYS A 57 20.34 -1.38 3.31
N GLU A 58 19.80 -2.58 3.13
CA GLU A 58 20.60 -3.80 3.01
C GLU A 58 21.52 -3.73 1.79
N LEU A 59 21.01 -3.30 0.63
CA LEU A 59 21.81 -3.16 -0.58
C LEU A 59 22.93 -2.11 -0.43
N GLU A 60 22.64 -0.97 0.21
CA GLU A 60 23.64 0.04 0.55
C GLU A 60 24.76 -0.55 1.44
N SER A 61 24.41 -1.35 2.45
CA SER A 61 25.38 -1.98 3.35
C SER A 61 26.29 -3.00 2.66
N LEU A 62 25.83 -3.65 1.60
CA LEU A 62 26.63 -4.60 0.81
C LEU A 62 27.66 -3.92 -0.10
N SER A 63 27.51 -2.62 -0.37
CA SER A 63 28.37 -1.87 -1.27
C SER A 63 29.58 -1.18 -0.61
N LEU A 64 29.71 -1.29 0.72
CA LEU A 64 30.76 -0.62 1.49
C LEU A 64 31.61 -1.62 2.28
N THR A 65 32.42 -2.39 1.56
CA THR A 65 33.77 -2.67 2.06
C THR A 65 34.74 -1.99 1.10
N PRO A 66 35.43 -0.90 1.51
CA PRO A 66 36.64 -0.50 0.83
C PRO A 66 37.51 -1.75 0.73
N PHE A 67 37.81 -2.17 -0.50
CA PHE A 67 38.84 -3.17 -0.71
C PHE A 67 40.14 -2.44 -0.38
N ASP A 68 40.65 -2.65 0.83
CA ASP A 68 41.97 -2.16 1.21
C ASP A 68 42.99 -2.88 0.32
N VAL A 69 43.27 -2.27 -0.83
CA VAL A 69 44.46 -2.59 -1.61
C VAL A 69 45.62 -2.08 -0.77
N GLU A 70 46.05 -2.89 0.20
CA GLU A 70 47.32 -2.69 0.88
C GLU A 70 48.37 -2.51 -0.21
N SER A 71 48.85 -1.28 -0.30
CA SER A 71 49.94 -0.88 -1.16
C SER A 71 51.17 -1.60 -0.67
N ASN A 72 51.40 -2.81 -1.19
CA ASN A 72 52.64 -3.53 -0.96
C ASN A 72 53.72 -2.87 -1.83
N ASN A 73 54.58 -2.18 -1.08
CA ASN A 73 55.87 -1.58 -1.41
C ASN A 73 56.67 -2.27 -2.52
#